data_AF-A0A6J5Y848-F1
#
_entry.id   AF-A0A6J5Y848-F1
#
_cell.length_a   1.000
_cell.length_b   1.000
_cell.length_c   1.000
_cell.angle_alpha   90.00
_cell.angle_beta   90.00
_cell.angle_gamma   90.00
#
_symmetry.space_group_name_H-M   'P 1'
#
loop_
_entity.id
_entity.type
_entity.pdbx_description
1 polymer ?
#
loop_
_entity_poly.entity_id
_entity_poly.type
_entity_poly.pdbx_seq_one_letter_code
_entity_poly.pdbx_strand_id
1 'polypeptide(L)'
;MNQEVVKVILECKKDIWKNQELFELVEEYFENSLQTLDFCTALEKCLKRARDSQLLILVALQQFEEETEMGGSRYTRTLGELKNFKAIGDPFTEEFFQIFQSVYRQQIQMLEKLQLRKTKLDKKLKYIHAWRKVSSIIFVATFAAVLICSVVAAAMAAPPVAAALAAASSIPVGSMGKWIDSCGKTMKML
;
A
#
# COMPACT_ATOMS: atom_id res chain seq x y z
N MET A 1 -16.06 5.67 -14.42
CA MET A 1 -14.84 4.85 -14.29
C MET A 1 -13.63 5.76 -14.48
N ASN A 2 -12.70 5.81 -13.51
CA ASN A 2 -11.55 6.70 -13.58
C ASN A 2 -10.60 6.24 -14.70
N GLN A 3 -10.32 7.13 -15.66
CA GLN A 3 -9.56 6.85 -16.88
C GLN A 3 -8.11 6.42 -16.56
N GLU A 4 -7.57 6.86 -15.43
CA GLU A 4 -6.23 6.49 -14.95
C GLU A 4 -6.19 5.03 -14.49
N VAL A 5 -7.23 4.55 -13.81
CA VAL A 5 -7.33 3.16 -13.36
C VAL A 5 -7.36 2.23 -14.58
N VAL A 6 -8.13 2.59 -15.60
CA VAL A 6 -8.21 1.83 -16.87
C VAL A 6 -6.87 1.79 -17.58
N LYS A 7 -6.14 2.92 -17.59
CA LYS A 7 -4.83 3.04 -18.20
C LYS A 7 -3.79 2.16 -17.50
N VAL A 8 -3.76 2.13 -16.16
CA VAL A 8 -2.85 1.27 -15.40
C VAL A 8 -3.13 -0.22 -15.63
N ILE A 9 -4.40 -0.64 -15.72
CA ILE A 9 -4.75 -2.03 -16.07
C ILE A 9 -4.26 -2.37 -17.48
N LEU A 10 -4.46 -1.45 -18.45
CA LEU A 10 -4.05 -1.64 -19.84
C LEU A 10 -2.52 -1.74 -19.97
N GLU A 11 -1.78 -0.93 -19.21
CA GLU A 11 -0.31 -0.97 -19.15
C GLU A 11 0.19 -2.27 -18.49
N CYS A 12 -0.48 -2.75 -17.43
CA CYS A 12 -0.13 -3.99 -16.74
C CYS A 12 -0.73 -5.27 -17.36
N LYS A 13 -1.49 -5.16 -18.47
CA LYS A 13 -2.27 -6.23 -19.08
C LYS A 13 -1.47 -7.51 -19.33
N LYS A 14 -0.21 -7.40 -19.78
CA LYS A 14 0.65 -8.58 -20.05
C LYS A 14 1.11 -9.29 -18.78
N ASP A 15 1.34 -8.58 -17.69
CA ASP A 15 1.90 -9.15 -16.46
C ASP A 15 0.80 -9.64 -15.52
N ILE A 16 -0.35 -8.97 -15.52
CA ILE A 16 -1.57 -9.42 -14.83
C ILE A 16 -2.06 -10.74 -15.44
N TRP A 17 -2.14 -10.84 -16.77
CA TRP A 17 -2.67 -12.04 -17.43
C TRP A 17 -1.75 -13.27 -17.33
N LYS A 18 -0.46 -13.07 -17.02
CA LYS A 18 0.49 -14.17 -16.80
C LYS A 18 0.39 -14.75 -15.39
N ASN A 19 -0.13 -14.00 -14.43
CA ASN A 19 -0.24 -14.42 -13.05
C ASN A 19 -1.72 -14.51 -12.67
N GLN A 20 -2.24 -15.73 -12.70
CA GLN A 20 -3.64 -16.02 -12.35
C GLN A 20 -4.04 -15.45 -10.98
N GLU A 21 -3.16 -15.54 -9.97
CA GLU A 21 -3.43 -14.96 -8.65
C GLU A 21 -3.60 -13.42 -8.75
N LEU A 22 -2.77 -12.73 -9.54
CA LEU A 22 -2.84 -11.27 -9.70
C LEU A 22 -4.08 -10.85 -10.50
N PHE A 23 -4.44 -11.62 -11.53
CA PHE A 23 -5.63 -11.39 -12.33
C PHE A 23 -6.91 -11.45 -11.49
N GLU A 24 -7.10 -12.52 -10.72
CA GLU A 24 -8.26 -12.69 -9.83
C GLU A 24 -8.38 -11.56 -8.81
N LEU A 25 -7.26 -11.06 -8.30
CA LEU A 25 -7.25 -9.95 -7.35
C LEU A 25 -7.72 -8.63 -7.99
N VAL A 26 -7.30 -8.39 -9.22
CA VAL A 26 -7.66 -7.18 -9.99
C VAL A 26 -9.13 -7.26 -10.39
N GLU A 27 -9.60 -8.42 -10.82
CA GLU A 27 -11.02 -8.66 -11.11
C GLU A 27 -11.90 -8.43 -9.86
N GLU A 28 -11.54 -9.03 -8.72
CA GLU A 28 -12.25 -8.81 -7.45
C GLU A 28 -12.25 -7.34 -7.02
N TYR A 29 -11.14 -6.61 -7.25
CA TYR A 29 -11.08 -5.17 -6.99
C TYR A 29 -12.08 -4.38 -7.85
N PHE A 30 -12.23 -4.73 -9.13
CA PHE A 30 -13.17 -4.03 -10.03
C PHE A 30 -14.61 -4.27 -9.63
N GLU A 31 -14.96 -5.50 -9.29
CA GLU A 31 -16.31 -5.83 -8.82
C GLU A 31 -16.65 -5.06 -7.52
N ASN A 32 -15.74 -5.05 -6.55
CA ASN A 32 -15.90 -4.28 -5.32
C ASN A 32 -15.99 -2.76 -5.58
N SER A 33 -15.25 -2.27 -6.59
CA SER A 33 -15.28 -0.86 -6.97
C SER A 33 -16.61 -0.46 -7.62
N LEU A 34 -17.21 -1.35 -8.41
CA LEU A 34 -18.56 -1.14 -8.98
C LEU A 34 -19.61 -1.07 -7.86
N GLN A 35 -19.56 -1.98 -6.90
CA GLN A 35 -20.47 -1.94 -5.74
C GLN A 35 -20.28 -0.71 -4.87
N THR A 36 -19.02 -0.23 -4.74
CA THR A 36 -18.73 1.04 -4.06
C THR A 36 -19.36 2.22 -4.81
N LEU A 37 -19.43 2.17 -6.15
CA LEU A 37 -20.12 3.19 -6.94
C LEU A 37 -21.64 3.17 -6.72
N ASP A 38 -22.24 1.99 -6.58
CA ASP A 38 -23.65 1.85 -6.21
C ASP A 38 -23.93 2.46 -4.83
N PHE A 39 -23.03 2.20 -3.87
CA PHE A 39 -23.07 2.87 -2.56
C PHE A 39 -22.99 4.39 -2.69
N CYS A 40 -22.05 4.93 -3.47
CA CYS A 40 -21.94 6.38 -3.68
C CYS A 40 -23.21 6.97 -4.28
N THR A 41 -23.86 6.24 -5.18
CA THR A 41 -25.13 6.65 -5.80
C THR A 41 -26.28 6.65 -4.77
N ALA A 42 -26.34 5.64 -3.90
CA ALA A 42 -27.29 5.60 -2.80
C ALA A 42 -27.06 6.74 -1.80
N LEU A 43 -25.78 7.00 -1.45
CA LEU A 43 -25.38 8.11 -0.58
C LEU A 43 -25.80 9.46 -1.17
N GLU A 44 -25.55 9.69 -2.46
CA GLU A 44 -25.95 10.93 -3.12
C GLU A 44 -27.46 11.15 -3.07
N LYS A 45 -28.26 10.08 -3.26
CA LYS A 45 -29.72 10.15 -3.12
C LYS A 45 -30.15 10.51 -1.70
N CYS A 46 -29.53 9.92 -0.67
CA CYS A 46 -29.79 10.23 0.73
C CYS A 46 -29.44 11.70 1.05
N LEU A 47 -28.29 12.18 0.57
CA LEU A 47 -27.86 13.57 0.76
C LEU A 47 -28.79 14.56 0.06
N LYS A 48 -29.27 14.24 -1.15
CA LYS A 48 -30.30 15.04 -1.84
C LYS A 48 -31.58 15.11 -1.03
N ARG A 49 -32.08 13.97 -0.54
CA ARG A 49 -33.28 13.94 0.32
C ARG A 49 -33.09 14.75 1.60
N ALA A 50 -31.92 14.64 2.26
CA ALA A 50 -31.61 15.41 3.46
C ALA A 50 -31.62 16.92 3.18
N ARG A 51 -31.03 17.35 2.05
CA ARG A 51 -31.04 18.75 1.60
C ARG A 51 -32.46 19.23 1.30
N ASP A 52 -33.25 18.45 0.60
CA ASP A 52 -34.64 18.80 0.26
C ASP A 52 -35.51 18.92 1.52
N SER A 53 -35.33 18.00 2.48
CA SER A 53 -35.96 18.09 3.80
C SER A 53 -35.54 19.35 4.57
N GLN A 54 -34.24 19.70 4.54
CA GLN A 54 -33.75 20.92 5.18
C GLN A 54 -34.39 22.18 4.57
N LEU A 55 -34.65 22.19 3.25
CA LEU A 55 -35.29 23.32 2.59
C LEU A 55 -36.71 23.57 3.13
N LEU A 56 -37.46 22.51 3.46
CA LEU A 56 -38.78 22.68 4.10
C LEU A 56 -38.69 23.36 5.47
N ILE A 57 -37.64 23.09 6.25
CA ILE A 57 -37.42 23.79 7.53
C ILE A 57 -37.15 25.27 7.28
N LEU A 58 -36.31 25.60 6.29
CA LEU A 58 -36.02 27.00 5.95
C LEU A 58 -37.28 27.75 5.49
N VAL A 59 -38.10 27.11 4.66
CA VAL A 59 -39.39 27.67 4.23
C VAL A 59 -40.34 27.85 5.41
N ALA A 60 -40.40 26.88 6.33
CA ALA A 60 -41.21 26.99 7.54
C ALA A 60 -40.77 28.17 8.43
N LEU A 61 -39.46 28.41 8.56
CA LEU A 61 -38.94 29.57 9.31
C LEU A 61 -39.33 30.89 8.68
N GLN A 62 -39.22 31.01 7.36
CA GLN A 62 -39.64 32.21 6.64
C GLN A 62 -41.16 32.46 6.80
N GLN A 63 -41.97 31.43 6.61
CA GLN A 63 -43.43 31.53 6.79
C GLN A 63 -43.81 31.90 8.23
N PHE A 64 -43.03 31.44 9.21
CA PHE A 64 -43.24 31.79 10.61
C PHE A 64 -43.00 33.28 10.87
N GLU A 65 -41.92 33.85 10.31
CA GLU A 65 -41.64 35.29 10.40
C GLU A 65 -42.78 36.11 9.76
N GLU A 66 -43.18 35.75 8.54
CA GLU A 66 -44.27 36.42 7.81
C GLU A 66 -45.63 36.33 8.55
N GLU A 67 -45.98 35.15 9.07
CA GLU A 67 -47.22 34.94 9.85
C GLU A 67 -47.17 35.70 11.19
N THR A 68 -45.98 35.90 11.78
CA THR A 68 -45.80 36.69 13.01
C THR A 68 -46.03 38.19 12.76
N GLU A 69 -45.44 38.73 11.70
CA GLU A 69 -45.56 40.17 11.35
C GLU A 69 -46.99 40.56 10.95
N MET A 70 -47.71 39.68 10.26
CA MET A 70 -49.11 39.93 9.86
C MET A 70 -50.14 39.74 10.98
N GLY A 71 -49.72 39.45 12.23
CA GLY A 71 -50.63 39.13 13.33
C GLY A 71 -51.41 37.82 13.11
N GLY A 72 -50.85 36.89 12.33
CA GLY A 72 -51.45 35.62 11.95
C GLY A 72 -51.59 34.69 13.14
N SER A 73 -52.81 34.55 13.67
CA SER A 73 -53.08 33.89 14.96
C SER A 73 -52.95 32.36 14.97
N ARG A 74 -52.54 31.70 13.88
CA ARG A 74 -52.67 30.24 13.78
C ARG A 74 -51.55 29.47 13.08
N TYR A 75 -50.49 30.14 12.61
CA TYR A 75 -49.28 29.55 12.00
C TYR A 75 -49.54 28.36 11.06
N THR A 76 -50.62 28.43 10.28
CA THR A 76 -51.14 27.27 9.55
C THR A 76 -50.21 26.85 8.42
N ARG A 77 -49.51 27.81 7.80
CA ARG A 77 -48.56 27.54 6.71
C ARG A 77 -47.29 26.91 7.29
N THR A 78 -46.73 27.53 8.32
CA THR A 78 -45.59 27.00 9.08
C THR A 78 -45.82 25.55 9.53
N LEU A 79 -46.97 25.28 10.14
CA LEU A 79 -47.33 23.94 10.61
C LEU A 79 -47.48 22.95 9.44
N GLY A 80 -47.95 23.41 8.28
CA GLY A 80 -48.04 22.62 7.06
C GLY A 80 -46.68 22.12 6.60
N GLU A 81 -45.69 23.01 6.50
CA GLU A 81 -44.33 22.65 6.07
C GLU A 81 -43.63 21.75 7.07
N LEU A 82 -43.80 21.97 8.38
CA LEU A 82 -43.25 21.08 9.41
C LEU A 82 -43.89 19.69 9.37
N LYS A 83 -45.17 19.57 9.04
CA LYS A 83 -45.83 18.27 8.80
C LYS A 83 -45.28 17.59 7.56
N ASN A 84 -45.05 18.33 6.47
CA ASN A 84 -44.42 17.81 5.26
C ASN A 84 -43.01 17.30 5.56
N PHE A 85 -42.19 18.07 6.29
CA PHE A 85 -40.86 17.65 6.74
C PHE A 85 -40.92 16.36 7.57
N LYS A 86 -41.83 16.29 8.55
CA LYS A 86 -42.02 15.08 9.37
C LYS A 86 -42.44 13.87 8.53
N ALA A 87 -43.25 14.06 7.49
CA ALA A 87 -43.71 13.00 6.61
C ALA A 87 -42.61 12.43 5.70
N ILE A 88 -41.59 13.23 5.34
CA ILE A 88 -40.43 12.75 4.56
C ILE A 88 -39.60 11.74 5.36
N GLY A 89 -39.55 11.89 6.69
CA GLY A 89 -38.86 10.95 7.57
C GLY A 89 -37.33 10.98 7.44
N ASP A 90 -36.69 9.85 7.72
CA ASP A 90 -35.24 9.74 7.71
C ASP A 90 -34.69 9.75 6.26
N PRO A 91 -33.76 10.67 5.92
CA PRO A 91 -33.09 10.65 4.64
C PRO A 91 -32.25 9.39 4.39
N PHE A 92 -31.78 8.73 5.44
CA PHE A 92 -31.02 7.48 5.38
C PHE A 92 -31.94 6.31 5.70
N THR A 93 -32.45 5.65 4.66
CA THR A 93 -33.34 4.51 4.81
C THR A 93 -32.58 3.22 5.11
N GLU A 94 -33.30 2.19 5.57
CA GLU A 94 -32.75 0.85 5.78
C GLU A 94 -32.01 0.31 4.54
N GLU A 95 -32.53 0.58 3.33
CA GLU A 95 -31.89 0.21 2.07
C GLU A 95 -30.48 0.77 1.92
N PHE A 96 -30.25 2.02 2.33
CA PHE A 96 -28.92 2.63 2.32
C PHE A 96 -27.97 1.88 3.27
N PHE A 97 -28.43 1.57 4.48
CA PHE A 97 -27.62 0.85 5.46
C PHE A 97 -27.30 -0.58 5.02
N GLN A 98 -28.22 -1.26 4.32
CA GLN A 98 -27.94 -2.57 3.73
C GLN A 98 -26.83 -2.50 2.67
N ILE A 99 -26.90 -1.52 1.75
CA ILE A 99 -25.86 -1.31 0.74
C ILE A 99 -24.51 -0.99 1.42
N PHE A 100 -24.53 -0.08 2.40
CA PHE A 100 -23.34 0.30 3.16
C PHE A 100 -22.70 -0.91 3.86
N GLN A 101 -23.48 -1.73 4.55
CA GLN A 101 -22.98 -2.92 5.24
C GLN A 101 -22.41 -3.96 4.27
N SER A 102 -23.02 -4.12 3.09
CA SER A 102 -22.52 -5.00 2.04
C SER A 102 -21.13 -4.55 1.58
N VAL A 103 -21.00 -3.28 1.16
CA VAL A 103 -19.73 -2.70 0.69
C VAL A 103 -18.68 -2.75 1.79
N TYR A 104 -19.04 -2.42 3.03
CA TYR A 104 -18.13 -2.49 4.18
C TYR A 104 -17.57 -3.90 4.39
N ARG A 105 -18.43 -4.93 4.36
CA ARG A 105 -18.01 -6.32 4.51
C ARG A 105 -17.08 -6.76 3.38
N GLN A 106 -17.40 -6.39 2.14
CA GLN A 106 -16.60 -6.72 0.96
C GLN A 106 -15.21 -6.07 1.02
N GLN A 107 -15.14 -4.80 1.44
CA GLN A 107 -13.87 -4.09 1.62
C GLN A 107 -12.99 -4.75 2.69
N ILE A 108 -13.57 -5.19 3.82
CA ILE A 108 -12.84 -5.94 4.86
C ILE A 108 -12.30 -7.26 4.30
N GLN A 109 -13.14 -8.04 3.62
CA GLN A 109 -12.73 -9.32 3.05
C GLN A 109 -11.60 -9.16 2.03
N MET A 110 -11.68 -8.13 1.18
CA MET A 110 -10.62 -7.83 0.22
C MET A 110 -9.32 -7.42 0.92
N LEU A 111 -9.40 -6.61 1.98
CA LEU A 111 -8.26 -6.22 2.78
C LEU A 111 -7.56 -7.43 3.42
N GLU A 112 -8.32 -8.35 4.00
CA GLU A 112 -7.80 -9.59 4.58
C GLU A 112 -7.06 -10.44 3.53
N LYS A 113 -7.66 -10.63 2.34
CA LYS A 113 -7.03 -11.34 1.22
C LYS A 113 -5.73 -10.68 0.77
N LEU A 114 -5.73 -9.35 0.67
CA LEU A 114 -4.53 -8.57 0.32
C LEU A 114 -3.43 -8.73 1.37
N GLN A 115 -3.76 -8.65 2.65
CA GLN A 115 -2.82 -8.85 3.75
C GLN A 115 -2.22 -10.26 3.73
N LEU A 116 -3.05 -11.28 3.54
CA LEU A 116 -2.58 -12.66 3.43
C LEU A 116 -1.59 -12.84 2.26
N ARG A 117 -1.91 -12.28 1.09
CA ARG A 117 -1.02 -12.32 -0.09
C ARG A 117 0.28 -11.55 0.16
N LYS A 118 0.21 -10.37 0.78
CA LYS A 118 1.38 -9.56 1.17
C LYS A 118 2.32 -10.36 2.08
N THR A 119 1.80 -11.03 3.10
CA THR A 119 2.63 -11.85 4.01
C THR A 119 3.27 -13.05 3.31
N LYS A 120 2.57 -13.70 2.37
CA LYS A 120 3.13 -14.79 1.53
C LYS A 120 4.30 -14.29 0.68
N LEU A 121 4.17 -13.11 0.07
CA LEU A 121 5.22 -12.49 -0.74
C LEU A 121 6.42 -12.04 0.12
N ASP A 122 6.17 -11.44 1.28
CA ASP A 122 7.23 -11.02 2.20
C ASP A 122 8.09 -12.22 2.67
N LYS A 123 7.45 -13.35 2.99
CA LYS A 123 8.15 -14.61 3.31
C LYS A 123 9.03 -15.09 2.15
N LYS A 124 8.51 -15.09 0.91
CA LYS A 124 9.28 -15.50 -0.28
C LYS A 124 10.46 -14.57 -0.54
N LEU A 125 10.27 -13.26 -0.40
CA LEU A 125 11.33 -12.27 -0.58
C LEU A 125 12.44 -12.47 0.46
N LYS A 126 12.08 -12.66 1.73
CA LYS A 126 13.04 -12.98 2.80
C LYS A 126 13.84 -14.25 2.50
N TYR A 127 13.17 -15.30 2.02
CA TYR A 127 13.84 -16.54 1.61
C TYR A 127 14.84 -16.30 0.48
N ILE A 128 14.44 -15.59 -0.59
CA ILE A 128 15.33 -15.26 -1.72
C ILE A 128 16.52 -14.42 -1.25
N HIS A 129 16.29 -13.47 -0.35
CA HIS A 129 17.36 -12.63 0.19
C HIS A 129 18.36 -13.45 1.02
N ALA A 130 17.86 -14.36 1.86
CA ALA A 130 18.71 -15.28 2.62
C ALA A 130 19.51 -16.22 1.69
N TRP A 131 18.86 -16.82 0.69
CA TRP A 131 19.51 -17.69 -0.29
C TRP A 131 20.61 -16.97 -1.07
N ARG A 132 20.35 -15.72 -1.49
CA ARG A 132 21.35 -14.88 -2.16
C ARG A 132 22.57 -14.63 -1.28
N LYS A 133 22.39 -14.35 0.02
CA LYS A 133 23.51 -14.18 0.96
C LYS A 133 24.34 -15.45 1.09
N VAL A 134 23.68 -16.60 1.26
CA VAL A 134 24.36 -17.90 1.35
C VAL A 134 25.14 -18.20 0.07
N SER A 135 24.52 -18.03 -1.10
CA SER A 135 25.16 -18.22 -2.40
C SER A 135 26.37 -17.30 -2.58
N SER A 136 26.29 -16.05 -2.13
CA SER A 136 27.40 -15.10 -2.20
C SER A 136 28.57 -15.54 -1.32
N ILE A 137 28.30 -16.04 -0.10
CA ILE A 137 29.34 -16.53 0.82
C ILE A 137 30.04 -17.76 0.21
N ILE A 138 29.27 -18.70 -0.33
CA ILE A 138 29.82 -19.90 -0.98
C ILE A 138 30.72 -19.51 -2.17
N PHE A 139 30.28 -18.55 -2.98
CA PHE A 139 31.05 -18.07 -4.13
C PHE A 139 32.38 -17.44 -3.69
N VAL A 140 32.36 -16.54 -2.69
CA VAL A 140 33.56 -15.90 -2.14
C VAL A 140 34.51 -16.92 -1.53
N ALA A 141 33.99 -17.87 -0.75
CA ALA A 141 34.79 -18.92 -0.12
C ALA A 141 35.46 -19.83 -1.16
N THR A 142 34.72 -20.23 -2.19
CA THR A 142 35.26 -21.07 -3.28
C THR A 142 36.34 -20.32 -4.05
N PHE A 143 36.11 -19.05 -4.39
CA PHE A 143 37.10 -18.23 -5.08
C PHE A 143 38.37 -18.05 -4.24
N ALA A 144 38.26 -17.77 -2.95
CA ALA A 144 39.39 -17.67 -2.05
C ALA A 144 40.18 -18.99 -1.96
N ALA A 145 39.49 -20.14 -1.87
CA ALA A 145 40.13 -21.46 -1.84
C ALA A 145 40.92 -21.73 -3.13
N VAL A 146 40.35 -21.44 -4.31
CA VAL A 146 41.03 -21.61 -5.60
C VAL A 146 42.29 -20.74 -5.68
N LEU A 147 42.23 -19.49 -5.21
CA LEU A 147 43.40 -18.60 -5.18
C LEU A 147 44.51 -19.15 -4.27
N ILE A 148 44.16 -19.61 -3.05
CA ILE A 148 45.12 -20.20 -2.11
C ILE A 148 45.76 -21.44 -2.73
N CYS A 149 44.96 -22.36 -3.29
CA CYS A 149 45.45 -23.56 -3.95
C CYS A 149 46.38 -23.23 -5.14
N SER A 150 46.04 -22.20 -5.94
CA SER A 150 46.86 -21.77 -7.06
C SER A 150 48.22 -21.22 -6.60
N VAL A 151 48.26 -20.44 -5.52
CA VAL A 151 49.53 -19.91 -4.96
C VAL A 151 50.40 -21.06 -4.45
N VAL A 152 49.82 -22.01 -3.73
CA VAL A 152 50.54 -23.19 -3.22
C VAL A 152 51.10 -24.03 -4.37
N ALA A 153 50.30 -24.32 -5.39
CA ALA A 153 50.75 -25.08 -6.56
C ALA A 153 51.91 -24.39 -7.31
N ALA A 154 51.82 -23.07 -7.51
CA ALA A 154 52.90 -22.29 -8.13
C ALA A 154 54.20 -22.31 -7.30
N ALA A 155 54.09 -22.20 -5.98
CA ALA A 155 55.25 -22.27 -5.08
C ALA A 155 55.91 -23.66 -5.07
N MET A 156 55.12 -24.74 -5.19
CA MET A 156 55.65 -26.11 -5.29
C MET A 156 56.31 -26.39 -6.64
N ALA A 157 55.80 -25.83 -7.73
CA ALA A 157 56.34 -26.03 -9.08
C ALA A 157 57.63 -25.22 -9.34
N ALA A 158 57.85 -24.12 -8.61
CA ALA A 158 59.02 -23.26 -8.78
C ALA A 158 59.69 -22.91 -7.42
N PRO A 159 60.73 -23.68 -7.00
CA PRO A 159 61.44 -23.46 -5.72
C PRO A 159 61.94 -22.02 -5.45
N PRO A 160 62.38 -21.22 -6.45
CA PRO A 160 62.80 -19.83 -6.22
C PRO A 160 61.66 -18.92 -5.74
N VAL A 161 60.41 -19.22 -6.12
CA VAL A 161 59.22 -18.43 -5.77
C VAL A 161 58.81 -18.69 -4.32
N ALA A 162 59.01 -19.91 -3.81
CA ALA A 162 58.83 -20.23 -2.39
C ALA A 162 59.81 -19.47 -1.49
N ALA A 163 61.08 -19.31 -1.92
CA ALA A 163 62.06 -18.51 -1.20
C ALA A 163 61.68 -17.02 -1.14
N ALA A 164 61.14 -16.47 -2.23
CA ALA A 164 60.67 -15.08 -2.28
C ALA A 164 59.44 -14.83 -1.40
N LEU A 165 58.48 -15.76 -1.37
CA LEU A 165 57.29 -15.69 -0.51
C LEU A 165 57.64 -15.86 0.98
N ALA A 166 58.54 -16.79 1.31
CA ALA A 166 59.06 -16.95 2.67
C ALA A 166 59.74 -15.66 3.17
N ALA A 167 60.56 -15.03 2.32
CA ALA A 167 61.18 -13.73 2.63
C ALA A 167 60.14 -12.62 2.84
N ALA A 168 59.10 -12.53 2.00
CA ALA A 168 58.04 -11.52 2.15
C ALA A 168 57.17 -11.73 3.41
N SER A 169 56.94 -12.97 3.83
CA SER A 169 56.18 -13.30 5.05
C SER A 169 56.95 -13.03 6.36
N SER A 170 58.28 -12.92 6.25
CA SER A 170 59.16 -12.57 7.38
C SER A 170 59.22 -11.07 7.66
N ILE A 171 58.55 -10.25 6.83
CA ILE A 171 58.41 -8.81 7.06
C ILE A 171 57.48 -8.60 8.27
N PRO A 172 57.92 -7.94 9.35
CA PRO A 172 57.14 -7.83 10.58
C PRO A 172 55.78 -7.16 10.35
N VAL A 173 54.70 -7.83 10.78
CA VAL A 173 53.30 -7.35 10.77
C VAL A 173 53.10 -5.99 11.50
N GLY A 174 54.10 -5.53 12.26
CA GLY A 174 54.08 -4.23 12.95
C GLY A 174 53.94 -2.99 12.05
N SER A 175 54.26 -3.09 10.74
CA SER A 175 54.06 -1.96 9.81
C SER A 175 52.62 -1.84 9.30
N MET A 176 51.86 -2.95 9.26
CA MET A 176 50.49 -2.97 8.71
C MET A 176 49.47 -2.24 9.62
N GLY A 177 49.73 -2.20 10.92
CA GLY A 177 48.89 -1.48 11.89
C GLY A 177 48.87 0.04 11.68
N LYS A 178 49.96 0.63 11.18
CA LYS A 178 50.02 2.07 10.86
C LYS A 178 49.25 2.44 9.59
N TRP A 179 49.14 1.50 8.63
CA TRP A 179 48.36 1.70 7.41
C TRP A 179 46.85 1.59 7.66
N ILE A 180 46.42 0.62 8.47
CA ILE A 180 45.00 0.43 8.82
C ILE A 180 44.47 1.62 9.66
N ASP A 181 45.27 2.16 10.60
CA ASP A 181 44.89 3.34 11.38
C ASP A 181 44.84 4.64 10.54
N SER A 182 45.65 4.72 9.47
CA SER A 182 45.62 5.83 8.53
C SER A 182 44.39 5.77 7.61
N CYS A 183 44.00 4.58 7.15
CA CYS A 183 42.83 4.37 6.29
C CYS A 183 41.50 4.60 7.03
N GLY A 184 41.45 4.31 8.33
CA GLY A 184 40.28 4.57 9.17
C GLY A 184 40.02 6.06 9.44
N LYS A 185 41.07 6.91 9.37
CA LYS A 185 40.96 8.36 9.59
C LYS A 185 40.49 9.12 8.35
N THR A 186 40.74 8.61 7.14
CA THR A 186 40.30 9.24 5.88
C THR A 186 38.81 9.01 5.61
N MET A 187 38.22 7.96 6.16
CA MET A 187 36.81 7.58 5.90
C MET A 187 35.79 8.22 6.86
N LYS A 188 36.25 8.99 7.86
CA LYS A 188 35.40 9.73 8.82
C LYS A 188 35.25 11.23 8.52
N MET A 189 35.84 11.72 7.43
CA MET A 189 35.79 13.14 7.00
C MET A 189 35.10 13.33 5.64
N LEU A 190 34.10 12.49 5.36
CA LEU A 190 33.11 12.60 4.28
C LEU A 190 31.74 12.17 4.85
#